data_AF-A0A951MI54-F1
#
_entry.id   AF-A0A951MI54-F1
#
_cell.length_a   1.000
_cell.length_b   1.000
_cell.length_c   1.000
_cell.angle_alpha   90.00
_cell.angle_beta   90.00
_cell.angle_gamma   90.00
#
_symmetry.space_group_name_H-M   'P 1'
#
loop_
_entity.id
_entity.type
_entity.pdbx_description
1 polymer ?
#
loop_
_entity_poly.entity_id
_entity_poly.type
_entity_poly.pdbx_seq_one_letter_code
_entity_poly.pdbx_strand_id
1 'polypeptide(L)'
;MAKHGDGGIQEKDRAQDPRSGEEPSRERIRELAEEMREMGWAGSPLVVHGDQVLSGAERYEAARFLGREDEVPTITLVEVFEEAGMDMPQIASEEGGIESEGEFFEDYLRDLPRHVRDKYEI
;
A
#
# COMPACT_ATOMS: atom_id res chain seq x y z
N MET A 1 48.85 -32.99 -13.16
CA MET A 1 49.01 -31.76 -12.35
C MET A 1 48.02 -30.73 -12.87
N ALA A 2 46.92 -30.52 -12.13
CA ALA A 2 46.50 -29.23 -11.53
C ALA A 2 45.87 -28.26 -12.57
N LYS A 3 44.52 -28.13 -12.66
CA LYS A 3 43.51 -27.46 -11.79
C LYS A 3 43.41 -25.94 -12.01
N HIS A 4 42.17 -25.44 -11.88
CA HIS A 4 41.64 -24.07 -11.84
C HIS A 4 41.08 -23.56 -13.19
N GLY A 5 39.85 -23.08 -13.32
CA GLY A 5 38.76 -22.68 -12.41
C GLY A 5 37.92 -21.67 -13.21
N ASP A 6 36.66 -21.97 -13.54
CA ASP A 6 35.44 -21.53 -12.85
C ASP A 6 35.31 -20.01 -12.60
N GLY A 7 34.14 -19.48 -12.94
CA GLY A 7 33.74 -18.08 -12.75
C GLY A 7 33.16 -17.52 -14.06
N GLY A 8 31.85 -17.36 -14.24
CA GLY A 8 30.82 -17.14 -13.25
C GLY A 8 29.91 -16.07 -13.84
N ILE A 9 28.83 -16.56 -14.43
CA ILE A 9 27.51 -15.98 -14.69
C ILE A 9 27.36 -14.45 -14.56
N GLN A 10 26.81 -13.90 -15.65
CA GLN A 10 26.23 -12.58 -15.85
C GLN A 10 25.40 -12.11 -14.64
N GLU A 11 25.73 -10.95 -14.08
CA GLU A 11 24.78 -10.17 -13.28
C GLU A 11 24.64 -8.80 -13.95
N LYS A 12 23.55 -8.68 -14.69
CA LYS A 12 23.12 -7.40 -15.23
C LYS A 12 22.51 -6.67 -14.05
N ASP A 13 23.28 -5.72 -13.50
CA ASP A 13 22.79 -4.62 -12.67
C ASP A 13 21.73 -3.84 -13.48
N ARG A 14 20.51 -4.39 -13.48
CA ARG A 14 19.31 -3.71 -13.92
C ARG A 14 18.80 -3.02 -12.67
N ALA A 15 19.28 -1.80 -12.47
CA ALA A 15 18.69 -0.84 -11.56
C ALA A 15 17.16 -0.90 -11.76
N GLN A 16 16.46 -1.47 -10.77
CA GLN A 16 15.02 -1.52 -10.78
C GLN A 16 14.52 -0.09 -10.59
N ASP A 17 13.77 0.34 -11.58
CA ASP A 17 13.08 1.61 -11.62
C ASP A 17 12.04 1.65 -10.49
N PRO A 18 12.07 2.64 -9.56
CA PRO A 18 11.23 2.61 -8.37
C PRO A 18 9.78 3.10 -8.60
N ARG A 19 9.26 3.12 -9.84
CA ARG A 19 7.97 3.78 -10.15
C ARG A 19 7.11 3.07 -11.18
N SER A 20 6.87 1.77 -11.04
CA SER A 20 5.78 1.10 -11.76
C SER A 20 5.02 0.19 -10.81
N GLY A 21 3.69 0.24 -10.86
CA GLY A 21 2.77 -0.55 -10.05
C GLY A 21 2.94 -2.05 -10.28
N GLU A 22 4.00 -2.60 -9.72
CA GLU A 22 4.26 -4.02 -9.66
C GLU A 22 3.33 -4.57 -8.57
N GLU A 23 2.39 -5.43 -8.97
CA GLU A 23 1.60 -6.18 -8.00
C GLU A 23 2.56 -6.81 -6.99
N PRO A 24 2.26 -6.73 -5.68
CA PRO A 24 3.18 -7.23 -4.67
C PRO A 24 3.52 -8.68 -4.96
N SER A 25 4.82 -8.97 -4.96
CA SER A 25 5.27 -10.33 -5.20
C SER A 25 4.68 -11.24 -4.13
N ARG A 26 4.19 -12.42 -4.53
CA ARG A 26 3.62 -13.39 -3.59
C ARG A 26 4.60 -13.80 -2.48
N GLU A 27 5.89 -13.67 -2.74
CA GLU A 27 6.94 -13.89 -1.74
C GLU A 27 6.91 -12.80 -0.68
N ARG A 28 6.83 -11.52 -1.07
CA ARG A 28 6.74 -10.38 -0.15
C ARG A 28 5.50 -10.44 0.75
N ILE A 29 4.35 -10.81 0.19
CA ILE A 29 3.11 -10.98 0.97
C ILE A 29 3.27 -12.07 2.03
N ARG A 30 3.97 -13.17 1.71
CA ARG A 30 4.21 -14.26 2.66
C ARG A 30 5.13 -13.81 3.79
N GLU A 31 6.21 -13.10 3.49
CA GLU A 31 7.11 -12.55 4.51
C GLU A 31 6.33 -11.63 5.46
N LEU A 32 5.54 -10.70 4.91
CA LEU A 32 4.69 -9.81 5.72
C LEU A 32 3.65 -10.57 6.55
N ALA A 33 3.09 -11.65 6.02
CA ALA A 33 2.15 -12.49 6.74
C ALA A 33 2.84 -13.28 7.88
N GLU A 34 4.08 -13.71 7.69
CA GLU A 34 4.84 -14.35 8.78
C GLU A 34 5.17 -13.34 9.89
N GLU A 35 5.65 -12.15 9.52
CA GLU A 35 5.89 -11.05 10.47
C GLU A 35 4.61 -10.69 11.26
N MET A 36 3.48 -10.58 10.56
CA MET A 36 2.18 -10.25 11.17
C MET A 36 1.64 -11.39 12.05
N ARG A 37 1.95 -12.66 11.72
CA ARG A 37 1.60 -13.79 12.59
C ARG A 37 2.35 -13.73 13.91
N GLU A 38 3.63 -13.36 13.88
CA GLU A 38 4.48 -13.32 15.09
C GLU A 38 4.26 -12.07 15.94
N MET A 39 4.13 -10.91 15.31
CA MET A 39 4.12 -9.61 16.00
C MET A 39 2.73 -8.96 16.04
N GLY A 40 1.77 -9.47 15.28
CA GLY A 40 0.49 -8.78 15.03
C GLY A 40 0.63 -7.66 14.00
N TRP A 41 -0.37 -6.79 13.91
CA TRP A 41 -0.33 -5.64 13.00
C TRP A 41 0.82 -4.69 13.35
N ALA A 42 1.64 -4.35 12.35
CA ALA A 42 2.74 -3.41 12.47
C ALA A 42 2.61 -2.28 11.44
N GLY A 43 2.51 -1.05 11.95
CA GLY A 43 2.45 0.18 11.16
C GLY A 43 1.12 0.91 11.30
N SER A 44 0.92 1.89 10.43
CA SER A 44 -0.22 2.80 10.51
C SER A 44 -1.53 2.11 10.16
N PRO A 45 -2.66 2.65 10.66
CA PRO A 45 -3.98 2.21 10.21
C PRO A 45 -4.11 2.33 8.68
N LEU A 46 -4.82 1.38 8.06
CA LEU A 46 -5.12 1.45 6.64
C LEU A 46 -6.16 2.53 6.36
N VAL A 47 -5.90 3.36 5.35
CA VAL A 47 -6.85 4.36 4.89
C VAL A 47 -7.91 3.66 4.04
N VAL A 48 -9.18 3.83 4.41
CA VAL A 48 -10.32 3.23 3.71
C VAL A 48 -11.33 4.27 3.27
N HIS A 49 -12.00 4.01 2.14
CA HIS A 49 -13.16 4.77 1.70
C HIS A 49 -14.25 3.81 1.25
N GLY A 50 -15.35 3.72 2.01
CA GLY A 50 -16.34 2.66 1.82
C GLY A 50 -15.70 1.28 2.00
N ASP A 51 -15.89 0.40 1.02
CA ASP A 51 -15.28 -0.94 0.97
C ASP A 51 -13.87 -0.97 0.35
N GLN A 52 -13.34 0.18 -0.08
CA GLN A 52 -12.04 0.26 -0.74
C GLN A 52 -10.90 0.56 0.24
N VAL A 53 -9.82 -0.22 0.16
CA VAL A 53 -8.55 0.06 0.84
C VAL A 53 -7.68 0.93 -0.06
N LEU A 54 -7.32 2.12 0.42
CA LEU A 54 -6.55 3.12 -0.32
C LEU A 54 -5.06 3.15 0.04
N SER A 55 -4.66 2.54 1.16
CA SER A 55 -3.26 2.48 1.59
C SER A 55 -2.83 1.08 2.02
N GLY A 56 -1.52 0.84 2.08
CA GLY A 56 -0.95 -0.39 2.67
C GLY A 56 -1.44 -1.70 2.06
N ALA A 57 -1.70 -1.73 0.75
CA ALA A 57 -2.28 -2.88 0.03
C ALA A 57 -1.56 -4.21 0.31
N GLU A 58 -0.23 -4.21 0.39
CA GLU A 58 0.55 -5.43 0.67
C GLU A 58 0.28 -5.99 2.07
N ARG A 59 0.15 -5.09 3.07
CA ARG A 59 -0.15 -5.48 4.46
C ARG A 59 -1.59 -5.95 4.59
N TYR A 60 -2.51 -5.34 3.86
CA TYR A 60 -3.88 -5.81 3.80
C TYR A 60 -3.96 -7.22 3.19
N GLU A 61 -3.30 -7.44 2.06
CA GLU A 61 -3.23 -8.76 1.42
C GLU A 61 -2.53 -9.79 2.32
N ALA A 62 -1.51 -9.40 3.09
CA ALA A 62 -0.89 -10.27 4.09
C ALA A 62 -1.85 -10.64 5.23
N ALA A 63 -2.61 -9.68 5.76
CA ALA A 63 -3.64 -9.94 6.78
C ALA A 63 -4.73 -10.88 6.25
N ARG A 64 -5.20 -10.62 5.03
CA ARG A 64 -6.19 -11.45 4.34
C ARG A 64 -5.65 -12.86 4.05
N PHE A 65 -4.37 -13.00 3.71
CA PHE A 65 -3.73 -14.30 3.55
C PHE A 65 -3.74 -15.12 4.85
N LEU A 66 -3.72 -14.47 6.01
CA LEU A 66 -3.85 -15.10 7.32
C LEU A 66 -5.30 -15.32 7.78
N GLY A 67 -6.29 -14.73 7.09
CA GLY A 67 -7.69 -14.67 7.55
C GLY A 67 -7.87 -13.80 8.80
N ARG A 68 -7.11 -12.71 8.91
CA ARG A 68 -7.08 -11.78 10.05
C ARG A 68 -7.38 -10.34 9.62
N GLU A 69 -8.13 -10.15 8.53
CA GLU A 69 -8.53 -8.83 8.04
C GLU A 69 -9.29 -8.01 9.09
N ASP A 70 -10.07 -8.66 9.96
CA ASP A 70 -10.81 -8.02 11.06
C ASP A 70 -9.92 -7.44 12.16
N GLU A 71 -8.64 -7.82 12.20
CA GLU A 71 -7.66 -7.33 13.17
C GLU A 71 -6.84 -6.15 12.65
N VAL A 72 -7.05 -5.75 11.40
CA VAL A 72 -6.35 -4.64 10.76
C VAL A 72 -6.97 -3.32 11.22
N PRO A 73 -6.20 -2.42 11.87
CA PRO A 73 -6.69 -1.10 12.20
C PRO A 73 -6.94 -0.31 10.91
N THR A 74 -8.09 0.32 10.82
CA THR A 74 -8.50 1.18 9.70
C THR A 74 -8.79 2.60 10.18
N ILE A 75 -8.67 3.55 9.26
CA ILE A 75 -9.10 4.93 9.43
C ILE A 75 -9.83 5.36 8.15
N THR A 76 -10.96 6.04 8.28
CA THR A 76 -11.68 6.49 7.10
C THR A 76 -10.97 7.68 6.43
N LEU A 77 -11.10 7.80 5.12
CA LEU A 77 -10.54 8.94 4.38
C LEU A 77 -11.06 10.28 4.92
N VAL A 78 -12.32 10.32 5.38
CA VAL A 78 -12.92 11.48 6.03
C VAL A 78 -12.11 11.88 7.27
N GLU A 79 -11.83 10.93 8.16
CA GLU A 79 -11.05 11.18 9.38
C GLU A 79 -9.61 11.64 9.09
N VAL A 80 -8.99 11.14 8.01
CA VAL A 80 -7.66 11.58 7.57
C VAL A 80 -7.68 13.06 7.14
N PHE A 81 -8.70 13.48 6.39
CA PHE A 81 -8.87 14.89 5.99
C PHE A 81 -9.18 15.78 7.21
N GLU A 82 -10.05 15.31 8.12
CA GLU A 82 -10.35 16.02 9.37
C GLU A 82 -9.09 16.21 10.23
N GLU A 83 -8.23 15.20 10.35
CA GLU A 83 -6.94 15.31 11.06
C GLU A 83 -6.00 16.34 10.39
N ALA A 84 -6.03 16.41 9.06
CA ALA A 84 -5.28 17.41 8.30
C ALA A 84 -5.85 18.84 8.46
N GLY A 85 -7.01 19.01 9.12
CA GLY A 85 -7.73 20.27 9.19
C GLY A 85 -8.32 20.70 7.85
N MET A 86 -8.61 19.73 6.98
CA MET A 86 -9.14 19.91 5.64
C MET A 86 -10.57 19.37 5.56
N ASP A 87 -11.42 20.06 4.82
CA ASP A 87 -12.74 19.53 4.48
C ASP A 87 -12.59 18.41 3.44
N MET A 88 -13.29 17.30 3.67
CA MET A 88 -13.33 16.20 2.71
C MET A 88 -14.05 16.67 1.43
N PRO A 89 -13.44 16.48 0.25
CA PRO A 89 -14.03 16.92 -1.02
C PRO A 89 -15.36 16.21 -1.27
N GLN A 90 -16.43 16.97 -1.50
CA GLN A 90 -17.73 16.40 -1.81
C GLN A 90 -17.64 15.58 -3.12
N ILE A 91 -17.64 14.26 -2.98
CA ILE A 91 -17.73 13.35 -4.12
C ILE A 91 -19.21 13.28 -4.46
N ALA A 92 -19.63 14.10 -5.42
CA ALA A 92 -20.97 13.96 -5.96
C ALA A 92 -21.05 12.59 -6.65
N SER A 93 -21.65 11.60 -5.99
CA SER A 93 -22.18 10.41 -6.65
C SER A 93 -23.41 10.79 -7.51
N GLU A 94 -23.28 11.78 -8.38
CA GLU A 94 -24.30 12.10 -9.38
C GLU A 94 -23.83 11.51 -10.71
N GLU A 95 -24.53 10.46 -11.11
CA GLU A 95 -24.59 9.87 -12.46
C GLU A 95 -23.56 10.40 -13.50
N GLY A 96 -22.53 9.61 -13.80
CA GLY A 96 -22.01 9.56 -15.18
C GLY A 96 -20.63 10.15 -15.48
N GLY A 97 -19.63 9.96 -14.62
CA GLY A 97 -18.22 10.15 -14.98
C GLY A 97 -17.44 8.85 -14.80
N ILE A 98 -16.93 8.26 -15.90
CA ILE A 98 -16.06 7.07 -15.87
C ILE A 98 -14.63 7.53 -15.53
N GLU A 99 -14.44 8.11 -14.36
CA GLU A 99 -13.14 8.15 -13.71
C GLU A 99 -13.22 7.04 -12.67
N SER A 100 -12.33 6.04 -12.74
CA SER A 100 -12.35 4.96 -11.75
C SER A 100 -12.26 5.62 -10.38
N GLU A 101 -13.18 5.32 -9.45
CA GLU A 101 -13.21 5.93 -8.12
C GLU A 101 -11.82 5.95 -7.45
N GLY A 102 -10.97 4.93 -7.72
CA GLY A 102 -9.57 4.90 -7.33
C GLY A 102 -8.68 6.06 -7.85
N GLU A 103 -8.75 6.40 -9.14
CA GLU A 103 -7.96 7.49 -9.75
C GLU A 103 -8.38 8.86 -9.19
N PHE A 104 -9.66 9.01 -8.83
CA PHE A 104 -10.19 10.21 -8.20
C PHE A 104 -9.54 10.42 -6.81
N PHE A 105 -9.44 9.38 -5.98
CA PHE A 105 -8.85 9.50 -4.64
C PHE A 105 -7.34 9.81 -4.68
N GLU A 106 -6.60 9.32 -5.67
CA GLU A 106 -5.16 9.56 -5.77
C GLU A 106 -4.80 11.06 -5.84
N ASP A 107 -5.62 11.87 -6.53
CA ASP A 107 -5.35 13.31 -6.65
C ASP A 107 -5.57 14.02 -5.30
N TYR A 108 -6.64 13.67 -4.57
CA TYR A 108 -6.92 14.23 -3.24
C TYR A 108 -5.90 13.79 -2.19
N LEU A 109 -5.42 12.55 -2.25
CA LEU A 109 -4.38 12.07 -1.36
C LEU A 109 -3.08 12.87 -1.57
N ARG A 110 -2.77 13.33 -2.80
CA ARG A 110 -1.60 14.18 -3.09
C ARG A 110 -1.71 15.58 -2.48
N ASP A 111 -2.93 16.10 -2.33
CA ASP A 111 -3.17 17.41 -1.70
C ASP A 111 -3.03 17.38 -0.18
N LEU A 112 -3.05 16.20 0.44
CA LEU A 112 -2.82 16.09 1.87
C LEU A 112 -1.43 16.61 2.26
N PRO A 113 -1.32 17.29 3.43
CA PRO A 113 -0.05 17.73 3.97
C PRO A 113 0.92 16.56 4.06
N ARG A 114 2.19 16.81 3.69
CA ARG A 114 3.21 15.76 3.62
C ARG A 114 3.31 14.93 4.91
N HIS A 115 3.17 15.57 6.08
CA HIS A 115 3.24 14.87 7.36
C HIS A 115 2.07 13.90 7.61
N VAL A 116 0.88 14.18 7.05
CA VAL A 116 -0.27 13.26 7.09
C VAL A 116 -0.04 12.11 6.14
N ARG A 117 0.47 12.39 4.94
CA ARG A 117 0.84 11.37 3.97
C ARG A 117 1.89 10.39 4.48
N ASP A 118 3.00 10.92 5.00
CA ASP A 118 4.05 10.12 5.61
C ASP A 118 3.52 9.30 6.82
N LYS A 119 2.55 9.84 7.57
CA LYS A 119 1.93 9.13 8.70
C LYS A 119 1.10 7.93 8.24
N TYR A 120 0.33 8.04 7.15
CA TYR A 120 -0.59 7.00 6.70
C TYR A 120 -0.08 6.18 5.50
N GLU A 121 1.15 6.44 5.06
CA GLU A 121 1.83 5.72 3.98
C GLU A 121 1.05 5.81 2.65
N ILE A 122 0.61 7.03 2.31
CA ILE A 122 -0.17 7.42 1.12
C ILE A 122 0.53 8.52 0.31
#